data_AF-A0A3D4AZF0-F1
#
_entry.id   AF-A0A3D4AZF0-F1
#
_cell.length_a   1.000
_cell.length_b   1.000
_cell.length_c   1.000
_cell.angle_alpha   90.00
_cell.angle_beta   90.00
_cell.angle_gamma   90.00
#
_symmetry.space_group_name_H-M   'P 1'
#
loop_
_entity.id
_entity.type
_entity.pdbx_description
1 polymer ?
#
loop_
_entity_poly.entity_id
_entity_poly.type
_entity_poly.pdbx_seq_one_letter_code
_entity_poly.pdbx_strand_id
1 'polypeptide(L)' 'MHVKKGDSIIVLTGEDRGKTGRVLLTIPKRNRVIVEGINFVIRHTRPTQTSPQGGRIQKEAPIHASNVRVISEG' A
#
# COMPACT_ATOMS: atom_id res chain seq x y z
N MET A 1 -16.42 1.13 -1.50
CA MET A 1 -15.10 0.52 -1.22
C MET A 1 -15.32 -0.62 -0.25
N HIS A 2 -14.90 -1.84 -0.60
CA HIS A 2 -15.16 -3.08 0.16
C HIS A 2 -14.02 -3.45 1.13
N VAL A 3 -13.12 -2.52 1.45
CA VAL A 3 -11.94 -2.76 2.30
C VAL A 3 -11.89 -1.72 3.40
N LYS A 4 -11.53 -2.13 4.61
CA LYS A 4 -11.30 -1.28 5.77
C LYS A 4 -9.84 -1.36 6.22
N LYS A 5 -9.43 -0.38 7.03
CA LYS A 5 -8.11 -0.39 7.67
C LYS A 5 -8.09 -1.55 8.67
N GLY A 6 -7.03 -2.36 8.62
CA GLY A 6 -6.87 -3.52 9.50
C GLY A 6 -7.22 -4.85 8.86
N ASP A 7 -7.99 -4.86 7.77
CA ASP A 7 -8.36 -6.07 7.04
C ASP A 7 -7.13 -6.77 6.45
N SER A 8 -7.19 -8.09 6.38
CA SER A 8 -6.22 -8.89 5.63
C SER A 8 -6.74 -9.10 4.23
N ILE A 9 -5.93 -8.77 3.23
CA ILE A 9 -6.30 -8.88 1.81
C ILE A 9 -5.29 -9.74 1.04
N ILE A 10 -5.72 -10.19 -0.14
CA ILE A 10 -4.88 -10.77 -1.17
C ILE A 10 -4.97 -9.93 -2.45
N VAL A 11 -3.85 -9.77 -3.14
CA VAL A 11 -3.79 -9.07 -4.43
C VAL A 11 -4.18 -10.04 -5.54
N LEU A 12 -5.21 -9.69 -6.31
CA LEU A 12 -5.72 -10.50 -7.42
C LEU A 12 -4.97 -10.25 -8.72
N THR A 13 -4.51 -9.02 -8.94
CA THR A 13 -3.97 -8.56 -10.23
C THR A 13 -2.89 -7.50 -10.02
N GLY A 14 -1.90 -7.44 -10.92
CA GLY A 14 -0.76 -6.51 -10.88
C GLY A 14 0.56 -7.21 -10.61
N GLU A 15 1.61 -6.43 -10.35
CA GLU A 15 2.98 -6.92 -10.09
C GLU A 15 3.05 -7.83 -8.84
N ASP A 16 2.28 -7.48 -7.81
CA ASP A 16 2.23 -8.21 -6.54
C ASP A 16 1.12 -9.28 -6.48
N ARG A 17 0.63 -9.76 -7.62
CA ARG A 17 -0.44 -10.77 -7.66
C ARG A 17 -0.11 -12.00 -6.81
N GLY A 18 -1.07 -12.41 -5.98
CA GLY A 18 -0.96 -13.57 -5.09
C GLY A 18 -0.35 -13.25 -3.71
N LYS A 19 0.23 -12.06 -3.51
CA LYS A 19 0.71 -11.63 -2.20
C LYS A 19 -0.45 -11.27 -1.29
N THR A 20 -0.31 -11.60 -0.02
CA THR A 20 -1.22 -11.21 1.05
C THR A 20 -0.59 -10.10 1.89
N GLY A 21 -1.43 -9.28 2.51
CA GLY A 21 -0.95 -8.21 3.38
C GLY A 21 -2.09 -7.55 4.15
N ARG A 22 -1.72 -6.76 5.15
CA ARG A 22 -2.67 -6.02 5.98
C ARG A 22 -2.88 -4.61 5.45
N VAL A 23 -4.12 -4.13 5.45
CA VAL A 23 -4.43 -2.76 5.02
C VAL A 23 -3.98 -1.77 6.09
N LEU A 24 -2.96 -0.97 5.77
CA LEU A 24 -2.43 0.09 6.64
C LEU A 24 -3.29 1.35 6.58
N LEU A 25 -3.76 1.70 5.38
CA LEU A 25 -4.54 2.91 5.13
C LEU A 25 -5.50 2.69 3.97
N THR A 26 -6.73 3.17 4.13
CA THR A 26 -7.69 3.27 3.03
C THR A 26 -7.82 4.74 2.60
N ILE A 27 -7.93 4.97 1.29
CA ILE A 27 -8.12 6.30 0.68
C ILE A 27 -9.43 6.25 -0.12
N PRO A 28 -10.60 6.35 0.52
CA PRO A 28 -11.90 6.19 -0.13
C PRO A 28 -12.11 7.18 -1.27
N LYS A 29 -11.68 8.43 -1.10
CA LYS A 29 -11.79 9.50 -2.12
C LYS A 29 -11.13 9.15 -3.46
N ARG A 30 -10.13 8.26 -3.45
CA ARG A 30 -9.39 7.86 -4.66
C ARG A 30 -9.58 6.38 -5.00
N ASN A 31 -10.44 5.66 -4.29
CA ASN A 31 -10.61 4.20 -4.41
C ASN A 31 -9.30 3.40 -4.32
N ARG A 32 -8.37 3.83 -3.45
CA ARG A 32 -7.09 3.15 -3.25
C ARG A 32 -6.86 2.73 -1.80
N VAL A 33 -5.99 1.75 -1.62
CA VAL A 33 -5.56 1.23 -0.31
C VAL A 33 -4.06 1.06 -0.28
N ILE A 34 -3.44 1.31 0.87
CA ILE A 34 -2.02 1.02 1.13
C ILE A 34 -1.98 -0.26 1.94
N VAL A 35 -1.23 -1.24 1.44
CA VAL A 35 -1.12 -2.57 2.02
C VAL A 35 0.34 -2.79 2.41
N GLU A 36 0.56 -3.34 3.59
CA GLU A 36 1.89 -3.66 4.08
C GLU A 36 2.61 -4.67 3.17
N GLY A 37 3.87 -4.40 2.85
CA GLY A 37 4.70 -5.33 2.06
C GLY A 37 4.36 -5.41 0.57
N ILE A 38 3.50 -4.50 0.06
CA ILE A 38 2.99 -4.54 -1.32
C ILE A 38 3.18 -3.19 -1.99
N ASN A 39 3.50 -3.23 -3.29
CA ASN A 39 3.58 -2.07 -4.18
C ASN A 39 4.61 -1.04 -3.71
N PHE A 40 5.87 -1.46 -3.57
CA PHE A 40 6.95 -0.55 -3.19
C PHE A 40 7.32 0.41 -4.31
N VAL A 41 7.41 1.69 -3.98
CA VAL A 41 7.90 2.74 -4.89
C VAL A 41 9.13 3.39 -4.31
N ILE A 42 10.08 3.71 -5.19
CA ILE A 42 11.26 4.49 -4.82
C ILE A 42 10.91 5.97 -4.93
N ARG A 43 10.85 6.65 -3.78
CA ARG A 43 10.69 8.10 -3.73
C ARG A 43 12.04 8.77 -3.57
N HIS A 44 12.43 9.53 -4.59
CA HIS A 44 13.58 10.43 -4.51
C HIS A 44 13.20 11.63 -3.64
N THR A 45 13.79 11.70 -2.45
CA THR A 45 13.48 12.74 -1.47
C THR A 45 14.72 13.61 -1.27
N ARG A 46 14.53 14.94 -1.37
CA ARG A 46 15.59 15.89 -1.07
C ARG A 46 15.95 15.81 0.42
N PRO A 47 17.22 15.99 0.80
CA PRO A 47 17.61 16.08 2.21
C PRO A 47 16.77 17.12 2.97
N THR A 48 16.32 16.78 4.17
CA THR A 48 15.54 17.64 5.07
C THR A 48 16.05 17.51 6.50
N GLN A 49 15.68 18.41 7.42
CA GLN A 49 16.10 18.28 8.84
C GLN A 49 15.70 16.93 9.46
N THR A 50 14.53 16.40 9.09
CA THR A 50 14.03 15.09 9.53
C THR A 50 14.65 13.91 8.80
N SER A 51 15.30 14.14 7.65
CA SER A 51 16.00 13.11 6.88
C SER A 51 17.26 13.72 6.25
N PRO A 52 18.36 13.85 7.02
CA PRO A 52 19.55 14.58 6.60
C PRO A 52 20.31 13.92 5.45
N GLN A 53 20.20 12.59 5.31
CA GLN A 53 20.81 11.87 4.19
C GLN A 53 20.02 12.03 2.89
N GLY A 54 18.72 12.34 2.95
CA GLY A 54 17.84 12.30 1.78
C GLY A 54 17.94 10.97 1.03
N GLY A 55 17.70 11.00 -0.29
CA GLY A 55 18.03 9.89 -1.18
C GLY A 55 16.84 9.03 -1.63
N ARG A 56 17.12 7.76 -1.92
CA ARG A 56 16.16 6.78 -2.45
C ARG A 56 15.44 6.09 -1.29
N ILE A 57 14.27 6.58 -0.93
CA ILE A 57 13.44 5.99 0.13
C ILE A 57 12.45 5.04 -0.53
N GLN A 58 12.50 3.76 -0.16
CA GLN A 58 11.44 2.81 -0.52
C GLN A 58 10.25 3.01 0.40
N LYS A 59 9.05 3.10 -0.18
CA LYS A 59 7.80 3.23 0.56
C LYS A 59 6.69 2.48 -0.15
N GLU A 60 5.76 1.94 0.61
CA GLU A 60 4.54 1.33 0.09
C GLU A 60 3.67 2.38 -0.60
N ALA A 61 3.19 2.05 -1.79
CA ALA A 61 2.31 2.88 -2.58
C ALA A 61 0.88 2.34 -2.60
N PRO A 62 -0.10 3.24 -2.79
CA PRO A 62 -1.49 2.85 -2.85
C PRO A 62 -1.82 2.03 -4.11
N ILE A 63 -2.43 0.86 -3.93
CA ILE A 63 -3.02 0.00 -4.97
C ILE A 63 -4.53 0.27 -5.10
N HIS A 64 -5.11 0.03 -6.28
CA HIS A 64 -6.54 0.20 -6.50
C HIS A 64 -7.36 -0.87 -5.76
N ALA A 65 -8.45 -0.46 -5.12
CA ALA A 65 -9.28 -1.36 -4.30
C ALA A 65 -9.91 -2.53 -5.09
N SER A 66 -10.07 -2.40 -6.41
CA SER A 66 -10.57 -3.50 -7.27
C SER A 66 -9.56 -4.64 -7.43
N ASN A 67 -8.28 -4.37 -7.23
CA ASN A 67 -7.20 -5.34 -7.46
C ASN A 67 -6.93 -6.19 -6.22
N VAL A 68 -7.68 -5.96 -5.14
CA VAL A 68 -7.52 -6.65 -3.86
C VAL A 68 -8.84 -7.27 -3.42
N ARG A 69 -8.74 -8.39 -2.72
CA ARG A 69 -9.88 -9.11 -2.12
C ARG A 69 -9.61 -9.32 -0.63
N VAL A 70 -10.62 -9.10 0.20
CA VAL A 70 -10.57 -9.42 1.63
C VAL A 70 -10.56 -10.93 1.82
N ILE A 71 -9.60 -11.42 2.62
CA ILE A 71 -9.48 -12.83 3.00
C ILE A 71 -9.90 -13.06 4.45
N SER A 72 -9.71 -12.06 5.32
CA SER A 72 -10.18 -12.06 6.71
C SER A 72 -10.54 -10.64 7.09
N GLU A 73 -11.73 -10.48 7.63
CA GLU A 73 -12.14 -9.25 8.30
C GLU A 73 -11.47 -9.20 9.67
N GLY A 74 -11.06 -7.99 10.09
CA GLY A 74 -10.46 -7.72 11.39
C GLY A 74 -11.43 -7.03 12.34
#